data_AF-A0A5M6I5K8-F1
#
_entry.id   AF-A0A5M6I5K8-F1
#
_cell.length_a   1.000
_cell.length_b   1.000
_cell.length_c   1.000
_cell.angle_alpha   90.00
_cell.angle_beta   90.00
_cell.angle_gamma   90.00
#
_symmetry.space_group_name_H-M   'P 1'
#
loop_
_entity.id
_entity.type
_entity.pdbx_description
1 polymer ?
#
loop_
_entity_poly.entity_id
_entity_poly.type
_entity_poly.pdbx_seq_one_letter_code
_entity_poly.pdbx_strand_id
1 'polypeptide(L)'
;MDTFVYKRGMLAPQNMARMTCPVFPLDVEVRTCFRVHDLFMKGKPHPKRAGCNACMAAGKCPARLMVQESIRAPRPVYFSETPAMVTLSDDILEDVGCIVVSSKMINQFGCTSKEVAFIEAATTPRHEVAKTKRRRGAVQAPKSTLTPRPAHDDAPAAAETGDMAAAVTAAAVHMKEAS
;
A
#
# COMPACT_ATOMS: atom_id res chain seq x y z
N MET A 1 0.90 8.57 19.36
CA MET A 1 1.42 7.48 18.49
C MET A 1 0.23 6.66 18.07
N ASP A 2 -0.22 6.89 16.84
CA ASP A 2 -1.44 6.29 16.32
C ASP A 2 -1.31 4.78 16.27
N THR A 3 -2.30 4.10 16.84
CA THR A 3 -2.50 2.68 16.62
C THR A 3 -2.59 2.47 15.11
N PHE A 4 -1.83 1.53 14.55
CA PHE A 4 -2.07 1.11 13.16
C PHE A 4 -3.53 0.67 13.08
N VAL A 5 -4.37 1.50 12.45
CA VAL A 5 -5.80 1.27 12.41
C VAL A 5 -6.05 0.18 11.37
N TYR A 6 -6.04 -1.06 11.84
CA TYR A 6 -6.61 -2.15 11.06
C TYR A 6 -8.05 -1.81 10.75
N LYS A 7 -8.46 -2.07 9.52
CA LYS A 7 -9.87 -1.94 9.15
C LYS A 7 -10.71 -2.84 10.06
N ARG A 8 -11.88 -2.36 10.48
CA ARG A 8 -12.77 -3.08 11.42
C ARG A 8 -12.88 -4.56 11.05
N GLY A 9 -12.72 -5.43 12.04
CA GLY A 9 -12.89 -6.88 11.89
C GLY A 9 -11.60 -7.68 11.68
N MET A 10 -10.49 -7.08 11.22
CA MET A 10 -9.30 -7.85 10.83
C MET A 10 -8.60 -8.58 11.98
N LEU A 11 -8.55 -7.95 13.15
CA LEU A 11 -8.06 -8.55 14.39
C LEU A 11 -9.19 -9.19 15.23
N ALA A 12 -10.43 -9.15 14.74
CA ALA A 12 -11.56 -9.62 15.51
C ALA A 12 -11.53 -11.16 15.63
N PRO A 13 -11.96 -11.73 16.77
CA PRO A 13 -12.02 -13.17 16.96
C PRO A 13 -12.81 -13.92 15.88
N GLN A 14 -13.83 -13.25 15.31
CA GLN A 14 -14.70 -13.77 14.25
C GLN A 14 -13.98 -13.95 12.91
N ASN A 15 -12.81 -13.33 12.71
CA ASN A 15 -12.08 -13.50 11.46
C ASN A 15 -11.43 -14.90 11.40
N MET A 16 -12.07 -15.80 10.67
CA MET A 16 -11.64 -17.18 10.41
C MET A 16 -10.95 -17.35 9.05
N ALA A 17 -10.61 -16.25 8.35
CA ALA A 17 -9.86 -16.31 7.10
C ALA A 17 -8.48 -16.97 7.32
N ARG A 18 -8.11 -17.89 6.42
CA ARG A 18 -6.83 -18.59 6.40
C ARG A 18 -6.11 -18.34 5.09
N MET A 19 -4.79 -18.33 5.10
CA MET A 19 -3.98 -18.18 3.90
C MET A 19 -2.76 -19.10 3.98
N THR A 20 -2.22 -19.49 2.83
CA THR A 20 -0.90 -20.13 2.77
C THR A 20 0.16 -19.03 2.73
N CYS A 21 1.09 -19.03 3.68
CA CYS A 21 2.14 -18.00 3.69
C CYS A 21 3.18 -18.31 2.57
N PRO A 22 3.47 -17.36 1.67
CA PRO A 22 4.43 -17.55 0.57
C PRO A 22 5.88 -17.68 1.05
N VAL A 23 6.20 -17.27 2.28
CA VAL A 23 7.55 -17.38 2.85
C VAL A 23 7.73 -18.68 3.63
N PHE A 24 6.71 -19.05 4.42
CA PHE A 24 6.71 -20.29 5.21
C PHE A 24 5.53 -21.10 4.73
N PRO A 25 5.71 -22.23 4.01
CA PRO A 25 4.65 -22.98 3.35
C PRO A 25 3.74 -23.68 4.39
N LEU A 26 2.96 -22.87 5.10
CA LEU A 26 2.12 -23.19 6.23
C LEU A 26 0.82 -22.42 6.09
N ASP A 27 -0.29 -23.11 6.33
CA ASP A 27 -1.60 -22.50 6.38
C ASP A 27 -1.81 -21.81 7.72
N VAL A 28 -1.93 -20.49 7.67
CA VAL A 28 -2.02 -19.62 8.83
C VAL A 28 -3.34 -18.86 8.83
N GLU A 29 -3.89 -18.64 10.02
CA GLU A 29 -5.02 -17.71 10.16
C GLU A 29 -4.52 -16.28 9.94
N VAL A 30 -5.24 -15.53 9.10
CA VAL A 30 -4.91 -14.13 8.78
C VAL A 30 -4.86 -13.27 10.05
N ARG A 31 -5.80 -13.48 10.98
CA ARG A 31 -5.82 -12.76 12.27
C ARG A 31 -4.52 -12.93 13.06
N THR A 32 -3.90 -14.11 12.98
CA THR A 32 -2.66 -14.42 13.71
C THR A 32 -1.49 -13.66 13.09
N CYS A 33 -1.43 -13.59 11.76
CA CYS A 33 -0.45 -12.78 11.04
C CYS A 33 -0.60 -11.29 11.34
N PHE A 34 -1.82 -10.76 11.37
CA PHE A 34 -2.06 -9.36 11.74
C PHE A 34 -1.73 -9.06 13.21
N ARG A 35 -1.99 -9.99 14.12
CA ARG A 35 -1.59 -9.83 15.53
C ARG A 35 -0.08 -9.76 15.68
N VAL A 36 0.66 -10.62 14.96
CA VAL A 36 2.13 -10.60 14.95
C VAL A 36 2.66 -9.29 14.34
N HIS A 37 2.04 -8.82 13.26
CA HIS A 37 2.38 -7.52 12.65
C HIS A 37 2.11 -6.34 13.58
N ASP A 38 0.96 -6.32 14.26
CA ASP A 38 0.60 -5.28 15.24
C ASP A 38 1.60 -5.22 16.40
N LEU A 39 1.96 -6.39 16.95
CA LEU A 39 2.97 -6.49 17.99
C LEU A 39 4.33 -5.97 17.53
N PHE A 40 4.76 -6.35 16.32
CA PHE A 40 6.01 -5.87 15.74
C PHE A 40 6.03 -4.35 15.56
N MET A 41 4.94 -3.77 15.02
CA MET A 41 4.83 -2.32 14.83
C MET A 41 4.79 -1.55 16.15
N LYS A 42 4.36 -2.19 17.24
CA LYS A 42 4.42 -1.67 18.61
C LYS A 42 5.81 -1.83 19.26
N GLY A 43 6.82 -2.26 18.51
CA GLY A 43 8.17 -2.52 19.01
C GLY A 43 8.28 -3.77 19.90
N LYS A 44 7.29 -4.66 19.85
CA LYS A 44 7.23 -5.90 20.65
C LYS A 44 7.30 -7.12 19.72
N PRO A 45 8.47 -7.47 19.16
CA PRO A 45 8.60 -8.61 18.27
C PRO A 45 8.15 -9.91 18.95
N HIS A 46 7.57 -10.82 18.18
CA HIS A 46 7.00 -12.04 18.76
C HIS A 46 8.11 -13.03 19.13
N PRO A 47 8.20 -13.51 20.39
CA PRO A 47 9.38 -14.23 20.88
C PRO A 47 9.62 -15.58 20.19
N LYS A 48 8.55 -16.27 19.75
CA LYS A 48 8.63 -17.59 19.11
C LYS A 48 8.64 -17.57 17.58
N ARG A 49 8.66 -16.39 16.95
CA ARG A 49 8.52 -16.25 15.48
C ARG A 49 9.67 -15.42 14.91
N ALA A 50 10.90 -15.88 15.15
CA ALA A 50 12.13 -15.24 14.70
C ALA A 50 12.11 -14.95 13.19
N GLY A 51 11.80 -15.97 12.36
CA GLY A 51 11.72 -15.80 10.91
C GLY A 51 10.67 -14.78 10.46
N CYS A 52 9.49 -14.74 11.12
CA CYS A 52 8.47 -13.72 10.83
C CYS A 52 8.97 -12.32 11.19
N ASN A 53 9.65 -12.14 12.32
CA ASN A 53 10.19 -10.84 12.74
C ASN A 53 11.25 -10.34 11.75
N ALA A 54 12.16 -11.22 11.31
CA ALA A 54 13.15 -10.88 10.29
C ALA A 54 12.50 -10.47 8.96
N CYS A 55 11.49 -11.23 8.51
CA CYS A 55 10.74 -10.89 7.30
C CYS A 55 9.96 -9.57 7.42
N MET A 56 9.37 -9.28 8.59
CA MET A 56 8.70 -8.00 8.83
C MET A 56 9.69 -6.83 8.81
N ALA A 57 10.84 -6.98 9.46
CA ALA A 57 11.90 -5.97 9.48
C ALA A 57 12.44 -5.66 8.07
N ALA A 58 12.60 -6.69 7.23
CA ALA A 58 13.03 -6.55 5.85
C ALA A 58 11.91 -6.13 4.88
N GLY A 59 10.64 -6.15 5.32
CA GLY A 59 9.49 -5.85 4.47
C GLY A 59 8.98 -7.00 3.60
N LYS A 60 9.57 -8.21 3.72
CA LYS A 60 9.16 -9.42 3.00
C LYS A 60 7.83 -10.03 3.50
N CYS A 61 7.33 -9.59 4.67
CA CYS A 61 6.11 -10.17 5.24
C CYS A 61 4.84 -9.77 4.45
N PRO A 62 4.05 -10.73 3.93
CA PRO A 62 2.82 -10.43 3.18
C PRO A 62 1.77 -9.71 4.03
N ALA A 63 1.71 -9.97 5.34
CA ALA A 63 0.75 -9.34 6.24
C ALA A 63 0.84 -7.81 6.21
N ARG A 64 2.04 -7.25 6.03
CA ARG A 64 2.25 -5.80 5.89
C ARG A 64 1.55 -5.26 4.63
N LEU A 65 1.70 -5.96 3.50
CA LEU A 65 1.09 -5.55 2.23
C LEU A 65 -0.43 -5.75 2.24
N MET A 66 -0.90 -6.85 2.84
CA MET A 66 -2.32 -7.10 3.05
C MET A 66 -2.99 -5.99 3.86
N VAL A 67 -2.33 -5.46 4.90
CA VAL A 67 -2.84 -4.31 5.67
C VAL A 67 -2.93 -3.07 4.81
N GLN A 68 -1.92 -2.78 3.97
CA GLN A 68 -1.95 -1.63 3.07
C GLN A 68 -3.05 -1.73 2.03
N GLU A 69 -3.24 -2.91 1.43
CA GLU A 69 -4.33 -3.18 0.49
C GLU A 69 -5.69 -3.04 1.18
N SER A 70 -5.82 -3.58 2.39
CA SER A 70 -7.03 -3.53 3.20
C SER A 70 -7.48 -2.11 3.58
N ILE A 71 -6.52 -1.22 3.84
CA ILE A 71 -6.80 0.20 4.11
C ILE A 71 -7.38 0.88 2.87
N ARG A 72 -6.91 0.51 1.67
CA ARG A 72 -7.34 1.12 0.40
C ARG A 72 -8.64 0.53 -0.14
N ALA A 73 -8.92 -0.74 0.16
CA ALA A 73 -10.11 -1.41 -0.32
C ALA A 73 -11.39 -0.82 0.32
N PRO A 74 -12.54 -0.78 -0.37
CA PRO A 74 -13.80 -0.32 0.21
C PRO A 74 -14.37 -1.32 1.23
N ARG A 75 -14.03 -2.61 1.13
CA ARG A 75 -14.44 -3.70 2.03
C ARG A 75 -13.21 -4.44 2.61
N PRO A 76 -13.33 -5.14 3.75
CA PRO A 76 -12.21 -5.92 4.29
C PRO A 76 -11.96 -7.17 3.42
N VAL A 77 -10.89 -7.16 2.64
CA VAL A 77 -10.54 -8.23 1.66
C VAL A 77 -10.18 -9.54 2.35
N TYR A 78 -9.52 -9.45 3.51
CA TYR A 78 -8.97 -10.61 4.23
C TYR A 78 -9.75 -10.92 5.51
N PHE A 79 -11.08 -10.81 5.44
CA PHE A 79 -12.00 -11.11 6.53
C PHE A 79 -13.04 -12.14 6.08
N SER A 80 -13.24 -13.17 6.90
CA SER A 80 -14.31 -14.14 6.70
C SER A 80 -14.82 -14.61 8.06
N GLU A 81 -16.14 -14.64 8.26
CA GLU A 81 -16.75 -15.19 9.49
C GLU A 81 -16.76 -16.72 9.49
N THR A 82 -16.64 -17.33 8.31
CA THR A 82 -16.51 -18.77 8.12
C THR A 82 -15.06 -19.14 7.77
N PRO A 83 -14.61 -20.37 8.06
CA PRO A 83 -13.29 -20.84 7.66
C PRO A 83 -13.17 -20.84 6.12
N ALA A 84 -12.47 -19.84 5.59
CA ALA A 84 -12.26 -19.65 4.15
C ALA A 84 -10.78 -19.47 3.85
N MET A 85 -10.29 -20.17 2.83
CA MET A 85 -8.95 -19.94 2.29
C MET A 85 -8.99 -18.69 1.40
N VAL A 86 -8.24 -17.66 1.77
CA VAL A 86 -8.08 -16.44 1.00
C VAL A 86 -6.79 -16.53 0.18
N THR A 87 -6.89 -16.12 -1.08
CA THR A 87 -5.75 -16.01 -1.98
C THR A 87 -5.13 -14.62 -1.87
N LEU A 88 -3.80 -14.56 -1.82
CA LEU A 88 -3.07 -13.29 -1.92
C LEU A 88 -3.14 -12.78 -3.37
N SER A 89 -3.17 -11.47 -3.54
CA SER A 89 -3.09 -10.86 -4.88
C SER A 89 -1.70 -11.09 -5.50
N ASP A 90 -1.65 -11.19 -6.82
CA ASP A 90 -0.39 -11.39 -7.56
C ASP A 90 0.62 -10.27 -7.28
N ASP A 91 0.13 -9.04 -7.11
CA ASP A 91 0.96 -7.89 -6.73
C ASP A 91 1.68 -8.11 -5.38
N ILE A 92 1.00 -8.71 -4.40
CA ILE A 92 1.61 -9.05 -3.10
C ILE A 92 2.65 -10.16 -3.27
N LEU A 93 2.33 -11.19 -4.06
CA LEU A 93 3.25 -12.31 -4.29
C LEU A 93 4.52 -11.86 -5.01
N GLU A 94 4.38 -11.01 -6.02
CA GLU A 94 5.50 -10.41 -6.75
C GLU A 94 6.38 -9.55 -5.81
N ASP A 95 5.76 -8.67 -5.03
CA ASP A 95 6.49 -7.80 -4.10
C ASP A 95 7.24 -8.62 -3.04
N VAL A 96 6.61 -9.64 -2.46
CA VAL A 96 7.25 -10.53 -1.47
C VAL A 96 8.40 -11.32 -2.09
N GLY A 97 8.21 -11.85 -3.30
CA GLY A 97 9.21 -12.63 -4.03
C GLY A 97 10.50 -11.84 -4.30
N CYS A 98 10.38 -10.54 -4.57
CA CYS A 98 11.50 -9.68 -4.92
C CYS A 98 12.37 -9.21 -3.73
N ILE A 99 11.89 -9.37 -2.50
CA ILE A 99 12.59 -8.83 -1.32
C ILE A 99 13.58 -9.85 -0.77
N VAL A 100 14.85 -9.46 -0.68
CA VAL A 100 15.93 -10.23 -0.05
C VAL A 100 16.06 -9.80 1.41
N VAL A 101 16.04 -10.77 2.33
CA VAL A 101 16.27 -10.51 3.76
C VAL A 101 17.77 -10.52 4.02
N SER A 102 18.31 -9.42 4.56
CA SER A 102 19.74 -9.33 4.86
C SER A 102 20.15 -10.25 6.01
N SER A 103 21.37 -10.78 5.96
CA SER A 103 21.95 -11.60 7.03
C SER A 103 21.97 -10.86 8.38
N LYS A 104 22.09 -9.53 8.37
CA LYS A 104 21.97 -8.68 9.57
C LYS A 104 20.62 -8.89 10.27
N MET A 105 19.52 -8.88 9.53
CA MET A 105 18.18 -9.09 10.09
C MET A 105 17.98 -10.53 10.55
N ILE A 106 18.46 -11.51 9.78
CA ILE A 106 18.43 -12.92 10.14
C ILE A 106 19.11 -13.15 11.50
N ASN A 107 20.32 -12.62 11.66
CA ASN A 107 21.11 -12.73 12.87
C ASN A 107 20.49 -11.96 14.04
N GLN A 108 19.96 -10.76 13.80
CA GLN A 108 19.33 -9.93 14.83
C GLN A 108 18.17 -10.65 15.53
N PHE A 109 17.37 -11.42 14.79
CA PHE A 109 16.22 -12.14 15.36
C PHE A 109 16.50 -13.60 15.70
N GLY A 110 17.71 -14.11 15.46
CA GLY A 110 18.11 -15.47 15.77
C GLY A 110 17.35 -16.53 14.98
N CYS A 111 17.17 -16.33 13.67
CA CYS A 111 16.44 -17.29 12.84
C CYS A 111 17.19 -18.63 12.78
N THR A 112 16.44 -19.73 12.81
CA THR A 112 17.00 -21.08 12.66
C THR A 112 17.42 -21.34 11.21
N SER A 113 18.34 -22.28 10.99
CA SER A 113 18.78 -22.67 9.63
C SER A 113 17.62 -23.09 8.72
N LYS A 114 16.60 -23.77 9.28
CA LYS A 114 15.38 -24.13 8.55
C LYS A 114 14.58 -22.90 8.12
N GLU A 115 14.40 -21.93 9.01
CA GLU A 115 13.70 -20.68 8.66
C GLU A 115 14.47 -19.89 7.60
N VAL A 116 15.80 -19.85 7.68
CA VAL A 116 16.65 -19.19 6.68
C VAL A 116 16.45 -19.83 5.30
N ALA A 117 16.47 -21.16 5.22
CA ALA A 117 16.23 -21.87 3.95
C ALA A 117 14.86 -21.53 3.34
N PHE A 118 13.81 -21.41 4.16
CA PHE A 118 12.49 -20.98 3.67
C PHE A 118 12.48 -19.53 3.17
N ILE A 119 13.14 -18.62 3.88
CA ILE A 119 13.25 -17.21 3.50
C ILE A 119 13.99 -17.04 2.17
N GLU A 120 15.08 -17.79 1.98
CA GLU A 120 15.86 -17.79 0.76
C GLU A 120 15.09 -18.41 -0.41
N ALA A 121 14.44 -19.56 -0.20
CA ALA A 121 13.63 -20.22 -1.22
C ALA A 121 12.44 -19.37 -1.69
N ALA A 122 11.88 -18.55 -0.79
CA ALA A 122 10.80 -17.62 -1.11
C ALA A 122 11.26 -16.37 -1.88
N THR A 123 12.54 -16.28 -2.26
CA THR A 123 13.07 -15.17 -3.04
C THR A 123 13.20 -15.60 -4.49
N THR A 124 12.40 -14.99 -5.37
CA THR A 124 12.52 -15.20 -6.81
C THR A 124 13.46 -14.14 -7.38
N PRO A 125 14.55 -14.52 -8.06
CA PRO A 125 15.40 -13.55 -8.72
C PRO A 125 14.58 -12.77 -9.76
N ARG A 126 14.69 -11.44 -9.75
CA ARG A 126 14.07 -10.51 -10.70
C ARG A 126 14.65 -10.62 -12.12
N HIS A 127 14.87 -11.83 -12.61
CA HIS A 127 15.18 -12.05 -14.01
C HIS A 127 13.86 -12.26 -14.76
N GLU A 128 13.57 -11.34 -15.68
CA GLU A 128 12.59 -11.38 -16.79
C GLU A 128 11.30 -10.55 -16.72
N VAL A 129 10.81 -10.08 -15.56
CA VAL A 129 9.57 -9.24 -15.52
C VAL A 129 9.86 -7.73 -15.52
N ALA A 130 11.03 -7.32 -16.04
CA ALA A 130 11.31 -5.92 -16.34
C ALA A 130 10.55 -5.43 -17.59
N LYS A 131 9.23 -5.67 -17.66
CA LYS A 131 8.32 -4.99 -18.56
C LYS A 131 7.07 -4.63 -17.78
N THR A 132 6.87 -3.32 -17.60
CA THR A 132 5.59 -2.67 -17.29
C THR A 132 4.95 -2.90 -15.91
N LYS A 133 5.58 -2.38 -14.84
CA LYS A 133 4.82 -1.64 -13.81
C LYS A 133 5.70 -0.52 -13.26
N ARG A 134 5.49 0.69 -13.78
CA ARG A 134 6.09 1.91 -13.25
C ARG A 134 5.76 1.98 -11.75
N ARG A 135 6.81 2.07 -10.93
CA ARG A 135 6.72 2.35 -9.49
C ARG A 135 5.66 3.42 -9.24
N ARG A 136 4.63 3.10 -8.46
CA ARG A 136 3.59 4.04 -8.04
C ARG A 136 4.25 5.21 -7.30
N GLY A 137 4.23 6.37 -7.95
CA GLY A 137 4.30 7.73 -7.39
C GLY A 137 5.29 7.97 -6.26
N ALA A 138 6.54 8.32 -6.59
CA ALA A 138 7.18 9.38 -5.83
C ALA A 138 6.39 10.66 -6.13
N VAL A 139 5.65 11.17 -5.14
CA VAL A 139 5.16 12.55 -5.18
C VAL A 139 6.40 13.43 -5.16
N GLN A 140 6.89 13.80 -6.35
CA GLN A 140 7.85 14.88 -6.46
C GLN A 140 7.10 16.15 -6.08
N ALA A 141 7.33 16.62 -4.85
CA ALA A 141 7.00 17.98 -4.49
C ALA A 141 7.63 18.91 -5.54
N PRO A 142 6.87 19.82 -6.18
CA PRO A 142 7.47 20.77 -7.09
C PRO A 142 8.42 21.65 -6.26
N LYS A 143 9.73 21.54 -6.52
CA LYS A 143 10.71 22.54 -6.09
C LYS A 143 10.32 23.85 -6.76
N SER A 144 9.71 24.76 -6.00
CA SER A 144 9.49 26.14 -6.41
C SER A 144 10.86 26.81 -6.55
N THR A 145 11.34 26.93 -7.79
CA THR A 145 12.43 27.84 -8.14
C THR A 145 11.90 29.26 -8.06
N LEU A 146 12.43 30.02 -7.09
CA LEU A 146 12.32 31.46 -6.95
C LEU A 146 12.77 32.14 -8.26
N THR A 147 11.86 32.87 -8.89
CA THR A 147 12.23 33.94 -9.85
C THR A 147 12.06 35.30 -9.18
N PRO A 148 13.05 36.20 -9.28
CA PRO A 148 13.01 37.52 -8.68
C PRO A 148 12.09 38.47 -9.45
N ARG A 149 11.44 39.34 -8.70
CA ARG A 149 10.55 40.42 -9.12
C ARG A 149 11.32 41.52 -9.87
N PRO A 150 10.86 42.03 -11.02
CA PRO A 150 11.21 43.35 -11.50
C PRO A 150 10.15 44.40 -11.12
N ALA A 151 10.63 45.63 -10.97
CA ALA A 151 9.94 46.78 -10.45
C ALA A 151 8.91 47.41 -11.42
N HIS A 152 8.10 48.27 -10.82
CA HIS A 152 7.01 49.10 -11.32
C HIS A 152 7.43 50.02 -12.49
N ASP A 153 6.52 50.34 -13.43
CA ASP A 153 6.03 51.70 -13.66
C ASP A 153 4.93 51.78 -14.73
N ASP A 154 3.88 52.55 -14.36
CA ASP A 154 2.92 53.35 -15.14
C ASP A 154 1.81 52.72 -16.01
N ALA A 155 0.59 52.88 -15.50
CA ALA A 155 -0.66 52.97 -16.25
C ALA A 155 -0.79 54.35 -16.95
N PRO A 156 -1.72 54.51 -17.91
CA PRO A 156 -3.02 55.03 -17.49
C PRO A 156 -4.25 54.45 -18.21
N ALA A 157 -5.31 54.28 -17.42
CA ALA A 157 -6.73 54.54 -17.69
C ALA A 157 -7.33 54.22 -19.07
N ALA A 158 -8.16 53.16 -19.10
CA ALA A 158 -9.48 53.22 -19.72
C ALA A 158 -10.44 52.40 -18.85
N ALA A 159 -11.19 53.10 -18.01
CA ALA A 159 -12.35 52.58 -17.30
C ALA A 159 -13.57 52.93 -18.15
N GLU A 160 -14.32 51.92 -18.57
CA GLU A 160 -15.71 52.09 -18.97
C GLU A 160 -16.46 50.80 -18.58
N THR A 161 -17.21 50.91 -17.48
CA THR A 161 -18.57 50.36 -17.28
C THR A 161 -18.77 48.88 -17.68
N GLY A 162 -18.88 47.94 -16.75
CA GLY A 162 -20.03 47.83 -15.86
C GLY A 162 -21.03 46.79 -16.39
N ASP A 163 -21.23 45.74 -15.58
CA ASP A 163 -22.34 44.79 -15.56
C ASP A 163 -22.18 43.38 -16.18
N MET A 164 -22.42 42.39 -15.31
CA MET A 164 -22.23 40.95 -15.51
C MET A 164 -23.60 40.29 -15.73
N ALA A 165 -24.01 39.98 -16.96
CA ALA A 165 -25.22 39.13 -17.16
C ALA A 165 -25.44 38.48 -18.53
N ALA A 166 -24.80 38.89 -19.63
CA ALA A 166 -25.37 38.63 -20.97
C ALA A 166 -24.57 37.73 -21.93
N ALA A 167 -23.63 36.91 -21.45
CA ALA A 167 -22.80 36.07 -22.34
C ALA A 167 -22.99 34.58 -22.08
N VAL A 168 -23.94 34.02 -22.82
CA VAL A 168 -23.94 32.66 -23.39
C VAL A 168 -24.60 31.56 -22.56
N THR A 169 -25.85 31.81 -22.15
CA THR A 169 -26.93 30.81 -22.17
C THR A 169 -27.36 30.53 -23.63
N ALA A 170 -26.43 30.05 -24.47
CA ALA A 170 -26.69 29.77 -25.89
C ALA A 170 -26.25 28.37 -26.31
N ALA A 171 -26.51 27.37 -25.46
CA ALA A 171 -26.21 25.96 -25.76
C ALA A 171 -27.38 24.99 -25.49
N ALA A 172 -28.64 25.47 -25.39
CA ALA A 172 -29.75 24.60 -24.95
C ALA A 172 -31.08 24.66 -25.72
N VAL A 173 -31.28 25.41 -26.82
CA VAL A 173 -32.66 25.58 -27.38
C VAL A 173 -32.84 25.37 -28.90
N HIS A 174 -31.84 24.94 -29.68
CA HIS A 174 -32.05 24.64 -31.12
C HIS A 174 -31.71 23.21 -31.55
N MET A 175 -32.26 22.20 -30.87
CA MET A 175 -32.41 20.82 -31.39
C MET A 175 -33.89 20.39 -31.43
N LYS A 176 -34.77 21.26 -31.92
CA LYS A 176 -36.17 20.91 -32.16
C LYS A 176 -36.71 21.68 -33.36
N GLU A 177 -36.46 21.16 -34.55
CA GLU A 177 -37.25 21.35 -35.79
C GLU A 177 -36.51 20.67 -36.95
N ALA A 178 -36.72 19.36 -37.07
CA ALA A 178 -36.47 18.59 -38.29
C ALA A 178 -37.62 17.58 -38.41
N SER A 179 -38.79 18.09 -38.83
CA SER A 179 -39.88 17.37 -39.50
C SER A 179 -40.88 18.38 -40.02
#